data_AF-A0A821JAE6-F1
#
_entry.id   AF-A0A821JAE6-F1
#
_cell.length_a   1.000
_cell.length_b   1.000
_cell.length_c   1.000
_cell.angle_alpha   90.00
_cell.angle_beta   90.00
_cell.angle_gamma   90.00
#
_symmetry.space_group_name_H-M   'P 1'
#
loop_
_entity.id
_entity.type
_entity.pdbx_description
1 polymer ?
#
loop_
_entity_poly.entity_id
_entity_poly.type
_entity_poly.pdbx_seq_one_letter_code
_entity_poly.pdbx_strand_id
1 'polypeptide(L)'
;IWLSRKLSMRMIIIIGSILNLGVFIRLLSLIKQNNSYLPLIIGQIFPAIGAPFFLNSTALFSARWFSPSQRDIATSICSMANPLGLAIGSLLPSLIITDNPSSKQFFILLISESCFTLLTTLLIIILYRSQPRSPPSPSEEHHQLINLKQDFINLITNRHYLILLFGFSVGLALFNSIN
;
A
#
# COMPACT_ATOMS: atom_id res chain seq x y z
N ILE A 1 8.13 -6.42 6.74
CA ILE A 1 9.57 -6.78 6.93
C ILE A 1 9.78 -8.24 7.38
N TRP A 2 9.05 -8.78 8.36
CA TRP A 2 9.22 -10.20 8.75
C TRP A 2 8.85 -11.17 7.61
N LEU A 3 7.68 -10.96 7.01
CA LEU A 3 7.19 -11.79 5.91
C LEU A 3 8.09 -11.70 4.66
N SER A 4 8.77 -10.57 4.47
CA SER A 4 9.64 -10.34 3.31
C SER A 4 11.02 -11.00 3.37
N ARG A 5 11.40 -11.52 4.54
CA ARG A 5 12.61 -12.35 4.69
C ARG A 5 12.32 -13.82 4.41
N LYS A 6 11.05 -14.26 4.52
CA LYS A 6 10.60 -15.64 4.22
C LYS A 6 10.04 -15.81 2.82
N LEU A 7 9.37 -14.80 2.28
CA LEU A 7 8.78 -14.81 0.94
C LEU A 7 9.57 -13.92 -0.01
N SER A 8 9.74 -14.38 -1.25
CA SER A 8 10.33 -13.57 -2.32
C SER A 8 9.56 -12.26 -2.49
N MET A 9 10.24 -11.14 -2.75
CA MET A 9 9.62 -9.82 -3.03
C MET A 9 8.49 -9.89 -4.06
N ARG A 10 8.67 -10.74 -5.09
CA ARG A 10 7.64 -11.02 -6.09
C ARG A 10 6.37 -11.60 -5.47
N MET A 11 6.47 -12.54 -4.53
CA MET A 11 5.30 -13.14 -3.86
C MET A 11 4.56 -12.11 -3.01
N ILE A 12 5.27 -11.23 -2.29
CA ILE A 12 4.67 -10.18 -1.46
C ILE A 12 3.82 -9.23 -2.30
N ILE A 13 4.36 -8.79 -3.43
CA ILE A 13 3.71 -7.84 -4.33
C ILE A 13 2.55 -8.51 -5.08
N ILE A 14 2.70 -9.78 -5.49
CA ILE A 14 1.60 -10.55 -6.09
C ILE A 14 0.47 -10.75 -5.07
N ILE A 15 0.77 -11.14 -3.83
CA ILE A 15 -0.23 -11.29 -2.76
C ILE A 15 -0.95 -9.96 -2.53
N GLY A 16 -0.22 -8.85 -2.40
CA GLY A 16 -0.82 -7.53 -2.27
C GLY A 16 -1.73 -7.15 -3.44
N SER A 17 -1.33 -7.50 -4.67
CA SER A 17 -2.10 -7.20 -5.89
C SER A 17 -3.36 -8.05 -6.00
N ILE A 18 -3.30 -9.32 -5.62
CA ILE A 18 -4.48 -10.20 -5.55
C ILE A 18 -5.45 -9.68 -4.48
N LEU A 19 -4.95 -9.25 -3.32
CA LEU A 19 -5.79 -8.67 -2.26
C LEU A 19 -6.49 -7.38 -2.72
N ASN A 20 -5.84 -6.57 -3.56
CA ASN A 20 -6.47 -5.39 -4.15
C ASN A 20 -7.66 -5.72 -5.08
N LEU A 21 -7.73 -6.93 -5.65
CA LEU A 21 -8.91 -7.35 -6.43
C LEU A 21 -10.19 -7.46 -5.59
N GLY A 22 -10.11 -7.34 -4.26
CA GLY A 22 -11.29 -7.16 -3.41
C GLY A 22 -12.15 -5.94 -3.79
N VAL A 23 -11.61 -4.98 -4.54
CA VAL A 23 -12.38 -3.86 -5.11
C VAL A 23 -13.56 -4.33 -5.98
N PHE A 24 -13.46 -5.50 -6.64
CA PHE A 24 -14.55 -6.05 -7.43
C PHE A 24 -15.77 -6.44 -6.58
N ILE A 25 -15.58 -6.77 -5.30
CA ILE A 25 -16.67 -7.04 -4.36
C ILE A 25 -17.51 -5.77 -4.14
N ARG A 26 -16.88 -4.58 -4.23
CA ARG A 26 -17.59 -3.30 -4.13
C ARG A 26 -18.58 -3.12 -5.29
N LEU A 27 -18.34 -3.73 -6.45
CA LEU A 27 -19.30 -3.68 -7.57
C LEU A 27 -20.62 -4.41 -7.25
N LEU A 28 -20.62 -5.39 -6.34
CA LEU A 28 -21.84 -6.06 -5.89
C LEU A 28 -22.77 -5.12 -5.12
N SER A 29 -22.22 -4.05 -4.53
CA SER A 29 -22.99 -2.96 -3.92
C SER A 29 -23.94 -2.27 -4.90
N LEU A 30 -23.60 -2.25 -6.19
CA LEU A 30 -24.37 -1.58 -7.23
C LEU A 30 -25.58 -2.43 -7.67
N ILE A 31 -25.52 -3.75 -7.45
CA ILE A 31 -26.56 -4.70 -7.86
C ILE A 31 -27.62 -4.86 -6.73
N LYS A 32 -27.21 -4.78 -5.46
CA LYS A 32 -28.14 -4.87 -4.31
C LYS A 32 -28.64 -3.49 -3.87
N GLN A 33 -29.86 -3.13 -4.29
CA GLN A 33 -30.54 -1.87 -3.90
C GLN A 33 -30.89 -1.77 -2.40
N ASN A 34 -31.06 -2.90 -1.70
CA ASN A 34 -31.59 -2.89 -0.31
C ASN A 34 -30.51 -2.98 0.79
N ASN A 35 -29.23 -3.22 0.47
CA ASN A 35 -28.17 -3.34 1.47
C ASN A 35 -26.76 -3.12 0.88
N SER A 36 -26.57 -1.97 0.23
CA SER A 36 -25.36 -1.61 -0.53
C SER A 36 -24.11 -1.41 0.35
N TYR A 37 -24.28 -1.13 1.64
CA TYR A 37 -23.17 -0.80 2.54
C TYR A 37 -22.27 -2.00 2.91
N LEU A 38 -22.86 -3.19 3.10
CA LEU A 38 -22.14 -4.40 3.50
C LEU A 38 -21.09 -4.84 2.46
N PRO A 39 -21.43 -4.96 1.15
CA PRO A 39 -20.45 -5.27 0.11
C PRO A 39 -19.33 -4.23 -0.02
N LEU A 40 -19.61 -2.95 0.25
CA LEU A 40 -18.59 -1.89 0.24
C LEU A 40 -17.54 -2.11 1.32
N ILE A 41 -17.97 -2.34 2.57
CA ILE A 41 -17.04 -2.59 3.69
C ILE A 41 -16.24 -3.86 3.43
N ILE A 42 -16.90 -4.95 3.07
CA ILE A 42 -16.23 -6.23 2.83
C ILE A 42 -15.20 -6.09 1.71
N GLY A 43 -15.55 -5.39 0.63
CA GLY A 43 -14.63 -5.13 -0.47
C GLY A 43 -13.44 -4.24 -0.09
N GLN A 44 -13.57 -3.39 0.93
CA GLN A 44 -12.48 -2.53 1.41
C GLN A 44 -11.49 -3.27 2.34
N ILE A 45 -11.92 -4.32 3.03
CA ILE A 45 -11.07 -5.07 3.95
C ILE A 45 -9.87 -5.69 3.22
N PHE A 46 -10.06 -6.24 2.02
CA PHE A 46 -8.95 -6.90 1.31
C PHE A 46 -7.87 -5.92 0.85
N PRO A 47 -8.18 -4.80 0.16
CA PRO A 47 -7.19 -3.76 -0.14
C PRO A 47 -6.50 -3.21 1.12
N ALA A 48 -7.25 -3.06 2.23
CA ALA A 48 -6.67 -2.60 3.49
C ALA A 48 -5.61 -3.58 4.05
N ILE A 49 -5.86 -4.89 3.94
CA ILE A 49 -4.87 -5.92 4.29
C ILE A 49 -3.70 -5.90 3.30
N GLY A 50 -3.95 -5.61 2.01
CA GLY A 50 -2.94 -5.52 0.96
C GLY A 50 -1.99 -4.31 1.09
N ALA A 51 -2.49 -3.17 1.55
CA ALA A 51 -1.74 -1.92 1.69
C ALA A 51 -0.35 -2.04 2.34
N PRO A 52 -0.18 -2.69 3.51
CA PRO A 52 1.15 -2.84 4.13
C PRO A 52 2.13 -3.63 3.26
N PHE A 53 1.68 -4.56 2.42
CA PHE A 53 2.57 -5.33 1.53
C PHE A 53 3.27 -4.40 0.54
N PHE A 54 2.55 -3.44 -0.04
CA PHE A 54 3.13 -2.44 -0.95
C PHE A 54 4.07 -1.47 -0.24
N LEU A 55 3.66 -0.94 0.92
CA LEU A 55 4.49 -0.01 1.69
C LEU A 55 5.82 -0.64 2.10
N ASN A 56 5.78 -1.86 2.64
CA ASN A 56 6.99 -2.58 3.01
C ASN A 56 7.89 -2.88 1.79
N SER A 57 7.28 -3.13 0.62
CA SER A 57 8.01 -3.51 -0.58
C SER A 57 8.86 -2.38 -1.16
N THR A 58 8.46 -1.12 -0.99
CA THR A 58 9.22 0.05 -1.50
C THR A 58 10.64 0.13 -0.91
N ALA A 59 10.74 0.10 0.42
CA ALA A 59 12.03 0.17 1.12
C ALA A 59 12.93 -1.03 0.79
N LEU A 60 12.35 -2.22 0.66
CA LEU A 60 13.08 -3.44 0.26
C LEU A 60 13.51 -3.41 -1.21
N PHE A 61 12.70 -2.82 -2.09
CA PHE A 61 13.06 -2.63 -3.49
C PHE A 61 14.26 -1.69 -3.62
N SER A 62 14.20 -0.52 -2.97
CA SER A 62 15.31 0.44 -2.93
C SER A 62 16.59 -0.18 -2.34
N ALA A 63 16.44 -1.01 -1.30
CA ALA A 63 17.54 -1.71 -0.66
C ALA A 63 18.29 -2.70 -1.55
N ARG A 64 17.54 -3.41 -2.41
CA ARG A 64 18.08 -4.52 -3.20
C ARG A 64 18.53 -4.11 -4.59
N TRP A 65 17.99 -3.02 -5.13
CA TRP A 65 18.29 -2.57 -6.50
C TRP A 65 19.24 -1.38 -6.58
N PHE A 66 19.40 -0.61 -5.51
CA PHE A 66 20.24 0.60 -5.50
C PHE A 66 21.37 0.48 -4.48
N SER A 67 22.54 1.03 -4.84
CA SER A 67 23.70 1.13 -3.96
C SER A 67 23.41 2.02 -2.74
N PRO A 68 24.14 1.87 -1.61
CA PRO A 68 23.89 2.64 -0.39
C PRO A 68 23.84 4.16 -0.59
N SER A 69 24.67 4.70 -1.49
CA SER A 69 24.71 6.14 -1.81
C SER A 69 23.44 6.69 -2.48
N GLN A 70 22.64 5.83 -3.13
CA GLN A 70 21.42 6.23 -3.86
C GLN A 70 20.15 5.67 -3.22
N ARG A 71 20.28 4.80 -2.22
CA ARG A 71 19.17 4.10 -1.56
C ARG A 71 18.19 5.06 -0.88
N ASP A 72 18.69 6.10 -0.24
CA ASP A 72 17.85 7.07 0.49
C ASP A 72 17.01 7.92 -0.47
N ILE A 73 17.61 8.33 -1.59
CA ILE A 73 16.91 9.05 -2.66
C ILE A 73 15.85 8.14 -3.30
N ALA A 74 16.21 6.89 -3.64
CA ALA A 74 15.28 5.92 -4.21
C ALA A 74 14.10 5.63 -3.26
N THR A 75 14.38 5.44 -1.96
CA THR A 75 13.35 5.24 -0.94
C THR A 75 12.46 6.46 -0.81
N SER A 76 13.02 7.67 -0.85
CA SER A 76 12.25 8.92 -0.78
C SER A 76 11.29 9.05 -1.98
N ILE A 77 11.79 8.80 -3.20
CA ILE A 77 10.98 8.83 -4.43
C ILE A 77 9.86 7.79 -4.35
N CYS A 78 10.17 6.54 -3.98
CA CYS A 78 9.15 5.50 -3.84
C CYS A 78 8.13 5.84 -2.73
N SER A 79 8.56 6.48 -1.64
CA SER A 79 7.67 6.86 -0.54
C SER A 79 6.70 7.98 -0.95
N MET A 80 7.09 8.84 -1.89
CA MET A 80 6.22 9.88 -2.45
C MET A 80 5.12 9.32 -3.37
N ALA A 81 5.24 8.09 -3.86
CA ALA A 81 4.19 7.47 -4.68
C ALA A 81 2.87 7.32 -3.91
N ASN A 82 2.94 7.05 -2.60
CA ASN A 82 1.76 6.88 -1.74
C ASN A 82 0.93 8.17 -1.59
N PRO A 83 1.49 9.31 -1.13
CA PRO A 83 0.73 10.56 -1.04
C PRO A 83 0.27 11.07 -2.42
N LEU A 84 1.05 10.85 -3.49
CA LEU A 84 0.62 11.18 -4.86
C LEU A 84 -0.62 10.37 -5.27
N GLY A 85 -0.63 9.07 -4.96
CA GLY A 85 -1.79 8.20 -5.21
C GLY A 85 -3.03 8.66 -4.45
N LEU A 86 -2.88 9.07 -3.19
CA LEU A 86 -3.98 9.65 -2.39
C LEU A 86 -4.51 10.96 -2.99
N ALA A 87 -3.62 11.85 -3.41
CA ALA A 87 -4.01 13.11 -4.06
C ALA A 87 -4.83 12.83 -5.33
N ILE A 88 -4.34 11.97 -6.23
CA ILE A 88 -5.06 11.58 -7.45
C ILE A 88 -6.39 10.88 -7.12
N GLY A 89 -6.38 9.97 -6.14
CA GLY A 89 -7.56 9.23 -5.70
C GLY A 89 -8.65 10.10 -5.08
N SER A 90 -8.28 11.22 -4.46
CA SER A 90 -9.23 12.22 -3.94
C SER A 90 -9.77 13.16 -5.03
N LEU A 91 -8.93 13.53 -6.01
CA LEU A 91 -9.32 14.42 -7.10
C LEU A 91 -10.29 13.76 -8.09
N LEU A 92 -10.11 12.46 -8.37
CA LEU A 92 -10.93 11.73 -9.33
C LEU A 92 -12.45 11.75 -8.97
N PRO A 93 -12.87 11.41 -7.75
CA PRO A 93 -14.25 11.59 -7.32
C PRO A 93 -14.72 13.05 -7.41
N SER A 94 -13.93 14.02 -6.97
CA SER A 94 -14.30 15.44 -7.01
C SER A 94 -14.52 15.99 -8.42
N LEU A 95 -13.85 15.42 -9.43
CA LEU A 95 -14.05 15.81 -10.83
C LEU A 95 -15.26 15.14 -11.49
N ILE A 96 -15.68 13.98 -10.99
CA ILE A 96 -16.72 13.14 -11.61
C ILE A 96 -18.08 13.31 -10.92
N ILE A 97 -18.09 13.60 -9.62
CA ILE A 97 -19.28 13.80 -8.79
C ILE A 97 -19.67 15.28 -8.85
N THR A 98 -20.88 15.54 -9.35
CA THR A 98 -21.50 16.88 -9.30
C THR A 98 -22.40 16.99 -8.07
N ASP A 99 -22.81 18.21 -7.69
CA ASP A 99 -23.61 18.49 -6.48
C ASP A 99 -24.88 17.61 -6.31
N ASN A 100 -25.44 17.10 -7.41
CA ASN A 100 -26.47 16.06 -7.41
C ASN A 100 -25.91 14.73 -7.94
N PRO A 101 -25.29 13.90 -7.07
CA PRO A 101 -24.65 12.66 -7.49
C PRO A 101 -25.67 11.67 -8.03
N SER A 102 -25.60 11.38 -9.32
CA SER A 102 -26.40 10.32 -9.92
C SER A 102 -25.81 8.94 -9.61
N SER A 103 -26.65 7.91 -9.47
CA SER A 103 -26.18 6.52 -9.33
C SER A 103 -25.26 6.11 -10.48
N LYS A 104 -25.38 6.74 -11.66
CA LYS A 104 -24.50 6.55 -12.81
C LYS A 104 -23.08 7.08 -12.57
N GLN A 105 -22.90 8.25 -11.95
CA GLN A 105 -21.58 8.79 -11.64
C GLN A 105 -20.83 7.90 -10.64
N PHE A 106 -21.54 7.43 -9.60
CA PHE A 106 -20.97 6.48 -8.64
C PHE A 106 -20.59 5.14 -9.29
N PHE A 107 -21.41 4.66 -10.23
CA PHE A 107 -21.12 3.45 -11.01
C PHE A 107 -19.86 3.61 -11.89
N ILE A 108 -19.74 4.75 -12.59
CA ILE A 108 -18.56 5.07 -13.41
C ILE A 108 -17.30 5.11 -12.55
N LEU A 109 -17.37 5.72 -11.36
CA LEU A 109 -16.24 5.76 -10.43
C LEU A 109 -15.79 4.36 -10.00
N LEU A 110 -16.70 3.54 -9.50
CA LEU A 110 -16.34 2.20 -9.00
C LEU A 110 -15.81 1.29 -10.12
N ILE A 111 -16.37 1.37 -11.33
CA ILE A 111 -15.83 0.64 -12.48
C ILE A 111 -14.46 1.16 -12.88
N SER A 112 -14.27 2.48 -12.96
CA SER A 112 -12.98 3.06 -13.34
C SER A 112 -11.87 2.64 -12.37
N GLU A 113 -12.15 2.67 -11.06
CA GLU A 113 -11.25 2.19 -10.01
C GLU A 113 -10.94 0.70 -10.16
N SER A 114 -11.96 -0.12 -10.41
CA SER A 114 -11.82 -1.57 -10.56
C SER A 114 -10.99 -1.92 -11.81
N CYS A 115 -11.23 -1.23 -12.93
CA CYS A 115 -10.45 -1.39 -14.16
C CYS A 115 -8.99 -0.98 -13.98
N PHE A 116 -8.74 0.15 -13.30
CA PHE A 116 -7.38 0.61 -13.00
C PHE A 116 -6.64 -0.39 -12.09
N THR A 117 -7.33 -0.92 -11.08
CA THR A 117 -6.79 -1.93 -10.16
C THR A 117 -6.47 -3.24 -10.89
N LEU A 118 -7.34 -3.67 -11.81
CA LEU A 118 -7.09 -4.85 -12.63
C LEU A 118 -5.89 -4.66 -13.57
N LEU A 119 -5.80 -3.50 -14.24
CA LEU A 119 -4.70 -3.17 -15.12
C LEU A 119 -3.37 -3.19 -14.37
N THR A 120 -3.29 -2.50 -13.22
CA THR A 120 -2.08 -2.47 -12.39
C THR A 120 -1.72 -3.85 -11.86
N THR A 121 -2.69 -4.67 -11.45
CA THR A 121 -2.48 -6.05 -11.03
C THR A 121 -1.90 -6.91 -12.15
N LEU A 122 -2.43 -6.81 -13.37
CA LEU A 122 -1.92 -7.52 -14.54
C LEU A 122 -0.51 -7.06 -14.90
N LEU A 123 -0.27 -5.75 -14.92
CA LEU A 123 1.07 -5.19 -15.16
C LEU A 123 2.06 -5.71 -14.12
N ILE A 124 1.69 -5.80 -12.86
CA ILE A 124 2.54 -6.37 -11.81
C ILE A 124 2.82 -7.85 -12.09
N ILE A 125 1.82 -8.66 -12.42
CA ILE A 125 2.02 -10.10 -12.68
C ILE A 125 2.96 -10.32 -13.89
N ILE A 126 2.82 -9.51 -14.94
CA ILE A 126 3.57 -9.62 -16.20
C ILE A 126 4.97 -9.02 -16.06
N LEU A 127 5.07 -7.75 -15.64
CA LEU A 127 6.31 -6.97 -15.64
C LEU A 127 7.18 -7.26 -14.43
N TYR A 128 6.61 -7.66 -13.29
CA TYR A 128 7.37 -7.83 -12.05
C TYR A 128 8.17 -9.13 -12.08
N ARG A 129 9.23 -9.16 -12.89
CA ARG A 129 10.13 -10.30 -13.02
C ARG A 129 10.90 -10.51 -11.72
N SER A 130 11.08 -11.79 -11.37
CA SER A 130 11.78 -12.25 -10.17
C SER A 130 13.11 -11.54 -9.98
N GLN A 131 13.44 -11.25 -8.71
CA GLN A 131 14.62 -10.53 -8.22
C GLN A 131 15.91 -10.81 -9.02
N PRO A 132 16.85 -9.86 -9.09
CA PRO A 132 18.21 -10.12 -9.57
C PRO A 132 18.80 -11.33 -8.83
N ARG A 133 19.53 -12.19 -9.55
CA ARG A 133 20.05 -13.49 -9.10
C ARG A 133 21.04 -13.42 -7.92
N SER A 134 21.37 -12.24 -7.44
CA SER A 134 22.38 -12.02 -6.40
C SER A 134 21.93 -10.92 -5.43
N PRO A 135 21.88 -11.17 -4.11
CA PRO A 135 21.68 -10.12 -3.13
C PRO A 135 22.96 -9.25 -3.07
N PRO A 136 22.89 -7.94 -3.34
CA PRO A 136 24.10 -7.11 -3.45
C PRO A 136 24.64 -6.59 -2.10
N SER A 137 24.16 -7.09 -0.95
CA SER A 137 24.72 -6.69 0.33
C SER A 137 25.06 -7.90 1.22
N PRO A 138 26.30 -7.99 1.76
CA PRO A 138 26.70 -8.97 2.79
C PRO A 138 25.82 -8.95 4.05
N SER A 139 24.99 -7.92 4.21
CA SER A 139 24.03 -7.80 5.31
C SER A 139 22.85 -8.77 5.23
N GLU A 140 22.66 -9.52 4.13
CA GLU A 140 21.66 -10.60 4.07
C GLU A 140 22.10 -11.90 4.74
N GLU A 141 23.39 -12.10 5.00
CA GLU A 141 23.90 -13.31 5.69
C GLU A 141 23.65 -13.29 7.20
N HIS A 142 23.46 -12.11 7.80
CA HIS A 142 23.00 -12.01 9.16
C HIS A 142 21.49 -12.29 9.21
N HIS A 143 21.16 -13.59 9.22
CA HIS A 143 20.03 -14.13 9.96
C HIS A 143 20.14 -13.73 11.44
N GLN A 144 20.09 -12.44 11.77
CA GLN A 144 19.76 -12.02 13.12
C GLN A 144 18.35 -12.53 13.35
N LEU A 145 18.24 -13.51 14.26
CA LEU A 145 16.99 -14.04 14.78
C LEU A 145 16.22 -12.86 15.37
N ILE A 146 15.31 -12.31 14.58
CA ILE A 146 14.45 -11.19 14.97
C ILE A 146 13.63 -11.68 16.16
N ASN A 147 13.95 -11.15 17.33
CA ASN A 147 13.17 -11.39 18.51
C ASN A 147 12.10 -10.28 18.54
N LEU A 148 10.98 -10.50 17.83
CA LEU A 148 9.95 -9.48 17.58
C LEU A 148 9.52 -8.73 18.84
N LYS A 149 9.45 -9.45 19.96
CA LYS A 149 9.15 -8.88 21.27
C LYS A 149 10.23 -7.90 21.72
N GLN A 150 11.50 -8.27 21.59
CA GLN A 150 12.63 -7.44 21.97
C GLN A 150 12.76 -6.22 21.06
N ASP A 151 12.59 -6.37 19.74
CA ASP A 151 12.65 -5.24 18.79
C ASP A 151 11.50 -4.27 19.02
N PHE A 152 10.30 -4.79 19.31
CA PHE A 152 9.16 -3.98 19.67
C PHE A 152 9.41 -3.20 20.97
N ILE A 153 9.95 -3.86 22.01
CA ILE A 153 10.34 -3.20 23.27
C ILE A 153 11.42 -2.13 23.01
N ASN A 154 12.42 -2.43 22.18
CA ASN A 154 13.49 -1.50 21.86
C ASN A 154 12.97 -0.27 21.08
N LEU A 155 12.00 -0.46 20.19
CA LEU A 155 11.33 0.64 19.48
C LEU A 155 10.58 1.56 20.44
N ILE A 156 9.71 1.01 21.30
CA ILE A 156 8.92 1.81 22.24
C ILE A 156 9.77 2.44 23.35
N THR A 157 10.98 1.94 23.60
CA THR A 157 11.91 2.51 24.59
C THR A 157 12.85 3.56 23.98
N ASN A 158 12.97 3.61 22.65
CA ASN A 158 13.87 4.54 21.98
C ASN A 158 13.28 5.95 21.91
N ARG A 159 13.91 6.89 22.63
CA ARG A 159 13.48 8.29 22.69
C ARG A 159 13.37 8.97 21.32
N HIS A 160 14.30 8.70 20.40
CA HIS A 160 14.27 9.30 19.06
C HIS A 160 13.09 8.77 18.24
N TYR A 161 12.81 7.48 18.35
CA TYR A 161 11.65 6.87 17.72
C TYR A 161 10.35 7.44 18.29
N LEU A 162 10.24 7.62 19.61
CA LEU A 162 9.06 8.20 20.24
C LEU A 162 8.80 9.65 19.81
N ILE A 163 9.85 10.47 19.69
CA ILE A 163 9.71 11.85 19.18
C ILE A 163 9.24 11.85 17.73
N LEU A 164 9.81 10.98 16.90
CA LEU A 164 9.40 10.83 15.50
C LEU A 164 7.95 10.34 15.38
N LEU A 165 7.56 9.34 16.18
CA LEU A 165 6.22 8.79 16.25
C LEU A 165 5.22 9.89 16.64
N PHE A 166 5.51 10.65 17.69
CA PHE A 166 4.64 11.74 18.14
C PHE A 166 4.49 12.82 17.06
N GLY A 167 5.60 13.27 16.45
CA GLY A 167 5.56 14.26 15.37
C GLY A 167 4.75 13.78 14.16
N PHE A 168 4.95 12.53 13.74
CA PHE A 168 4.21 11.94 12.63
C PHE A 168 2.71 11.77 12.96
N SER A 169 2.37 11.32 14.17
CA SER A 169 0.99 11.18 14.62
C SER A 169 0.26 12.52 14.70
N VAL A 170 0.90 13.58 15.21
CA VAL A 170 0.33 14.92 15.23
C VAL A 170 0.11 15.43 13.80
N GLY A 171 1.06 15.23 12.90
CA GLY A 171 0.90 15.57 11.47
C GLY A 171 -0.28 14.86 10.82
N LEU A 172 -0.43 13.55 11.05
CA LEU A 172 -1.57 12.76 10.58
C LEU A 172 -2.90 13.21 11.19
N ALA A 173 -2.92 13.51 12.49
CA ALA A 173 -4.12 13.97 13.18
C ALA A 173 -4.61 15.32 12.63
N LEU A 174 -3.68 16.26 12.40
CA LEU A 174 -4.00 17.55 11.79
C LEU A 174 -4.51 17.39 10.36
N PHE A 175 -3.85 16.56 9.55
CA PHE A 175 -4.28 16.29 8.17
C PHE A 175 -5.70 15.68 8.11
N ASN A 176 -6.00 14.73 9.00
CA ASN A 176 -7.32 14.10 9.07
C ASN A 176 -8.39 14.98 9.74
N SER A 177 -8.00 16.00 10.51
CA SER A 177 -8.95 16.92 11.15
C SER A 177 -9.45 18.03 10.21
N ILE A 178 -8.73 18.29 9.12
CA ILE A 178 -9.05 19.36 8.16
C ILE A 178 -9.86 18.82 6.97
N ASN A 179 -9.75 17.53 6.66
CA ASN A 179 -10.59 16.82 5.68
C ASN A 179 -11.90 16.34 6.30
#